data_AF-A0AAN6H6B8-F1
#
_entry.id   AF-A0AAN6H6B8-F1
#
_cell.length_a   1.000
_cell.length_b   1.000
_cell.length_c   1.000
_cell.angle_alpha   90.00
_cell.angle_beta   90.00
_cell.angle_gamma   90.00
#
_symmetry.space_group_name_H-M   'P 1'
#
loop_
_entity.id
_entity.type
_entity.pdbx_description
1 polymer ?
#
loop_
_entity_poly.entity_id
_entity_poly.type
_entity_poly.pdbx_seq_one_letter_code
_entity_poly.pdbx_strand_id
1 'polypeptide(L)'
;MASNTPMFSAVSSSARQLLLLLRCIGFTKKALLRISADGLRFSTEEGSTMESFIFLEKALFTSYNYNPPPALSSQDDPPSPPSFEINLISLLETLNIFSLSDPNMAKRLTGGYDDFAAHRLNRHAGTNAFLNRSMGVIGVCIFNYDGPGTPLSIHMSEAGVTTTCDLTTYEADHAEEIPFNRNDVSLKTIMRASSLLDAITELSSMTPASVAIHASPTSSRVNPNLSFSAAGALGSATVDFTTTSSSDTPILETFNCATRITANYRFSALKAAQRAMAAATKVSVRMDSEGVLSLQFLVEVDAAGSTNGGGGGSGAQALLVAFVDFRFVPLVEGEDEADVDREASGTDRGGLQQYGIDLLVTRSIFELQLIVQSKPPTHPTSSFWIVEFISTTRLSTIMPLTVHHLQVSQSERIVWLCEELGIPYELKLYQRSPVLSPPSYLALHPIGAAPVITDGDDVTLAESVAVVEYILNVHGKGGDNVVVKPSAGRKEYAEYLYWLHFVNGTLQPAMGRAFSLRLAGVDEDNNQRARVENKLHQALSHLDNRLKQTRAWLAGEQFTVADVMIVFSLTTMRRFVPLDLGMYEGIEGYLGRVGGREGYRRAMKKGDPEMDVEEALKGPPPEKFAALKGK
;
A
#
# COMPACT_ATOMS: atom_id res chain seq x y z
N MET A 1 -45.25 -15.89 11.14
CA MET A 1 -44.30 -15.73 10.01
C MET A 1 -43.17 -16.70 10.29
N ALA A 2 -42.97 -17.73 9.46
CA ALA A 2 -41.88 -18.69 9.67
C ALA A 2 -40.55 -17.94 9.57
N SER A 3 -39.76 -17.94 10.64
CA SER A 3 -38.40 -17.42 10.63
C SER A 3 -37.59 -18.29 9.67
N ASN A 4 -37.28 -17.77 8.48
CA ASN A 4 -36.41 -18.47 7.54
C ASN A 4 -35.00 -18.48 8.16
N THR A 5 -34.59 -19.61 8.73
CA THR A 5 -33.22 -19.77 9.22
C THR A 5 -32.27 -19.70 8.03
N PRO A 6 -31.22 -18.86 8.05
CA PRO A 6 -30.28 -18.78 6.94
C PRO A 6 -29.59 -20.13 6.71
N MET A 7 -29.34 -20.47 5.44
CA MET A 7 -28.64 -21.70 5.08
C MET A 7 -27.21 -21.74 5.64
N PHE A 8 -26.56 -20.58 5.77
CA PHE A 8 -25.25 -20.45 6.36
C PHE A 8 -25.09 -19.13 7.12
N SER A 9 -24.51 -19.19 8.30
CA SER A 9 -24.11 -18.02 9.10
C SER A 9 -22.84 -18.32 9.88
N ALA A 10 -21.81 -17.49 9.74
CA ALA A 10 -20.58 -17.60 10.50
C ALA A 10 -20.11 -16.25 11.04
N VAL A 11 -19.59 -16.24 12.27
CA VAL A 11 -19.14 -15.03 12.97
C VAL A 11 -17.65 -15.16 13.27
N SER A 12 -16.84 -14.25 12.74
CA SER A 12 -15.43 -14.10 13.08
C SER A 12 -15.19 -12.85 13.91
N SER A 13 -14.32 -12.97 14.91
CA SER A 13 -13.83 -11.84 15.71
C SER A 13 -12.67 -11.09 15.03
N SER A 14 -12.28 -11.46 13.82
CA SER A 14 -11.13 -10.87 13.13
C SER A 14 -11.30 -10.87 11.60
N ALA A 15 -11.91 -9.81 11.06
CA ALA A 15 -11.96 -9.59 9.61
C ALA A 15 -10.55 -9.53 8.98
N ARG A 16 -9.55 -9.04 9.73
CA ARG A 16 -8.16 -8.95 9.28
C ARG A 16 -7.52 -10.31 8.98
N GLN A 17 -7.80 -11.33 9.78
CA GLN A 17 -7.28 -12.68 9.53
C GLN A 17 -7.89 -13.26 8.26
N LEU A 18 -9.21 -13.13 8.10
CA LEU A 18 -9.91 -13.55 6.89
C LEU A 18 -9.36 -12.80 5.66
N LEU A 19 -9.13 -11.49 5.79
CA LEU A 19 -8.53 -10.66 4.76
C LEU A 19 -7.12 -11.12 4.39
N LEU A 20 -6.25 -11.37 5.37
CA LEU A 20 -4.88 -11.86 5.14
C LEU A 20 -4.90 -13.15 4.30
N LEU A 21 -5.72 -14.10 4.74
CA LEU A 21 -5.87 -15.41 4.14
C LEU A 21 -6.44 -15.35 2.71
N LEU A 22 -7.55 -14.64 2.51
CA LEU A 22 -8.20 -14.51 1.20
C LEU A 22 -7.37 -13.68 0.20
N ARG A 23 -6.55 -12.73 0.67
CA ARG A 23 -5.65 -11.96 -0.21
C ARG A 23 -4.56 -12.82 -0.85
N CYS A 24 -4.18 -13.93 -0.22
CA CYS A 24 -3.17 -14.85 -0.78
C CYS A 24 -3.58 -15.40 -2.15
N ILE A 25 -4.88 -15.57 -2.39
CA ILE A 25 -5.45 -16.08 -3.65
C ILE A 25 -6.08 -14.96 -4.53
N GLY A 26 -5.90 -13.70 -4.14
CA GLY A 26 -6.53 -12.53 -4.77
C GLY A 26 -5.90 -12.05 -6.06
N PHE A 27 -5.51 -12.95 -6.96
CA PHE A 27 -4.96 -12.62 -8.29
C PHE A 27 -6.03 -12.63 -9.39
N THR A 28 -7.19 -13.23 -9.16
CA THR A 28 -8.37 -13.17 -10.03
C THR A 28 -9.49 -12.31 -9.44
N LYS A 29 -10.43 -11.89 -10.29
CA LYS A 29 -11.62 -11.14 -9.86
C LYS A 29 -12.72 -12.01 -9.26
N LYS A 30 -12.78 -13.28 -9.66
CA LYS A 30 -13.82 -14.23 -9.26
C LYS A 30 -13.20 -15.34 -8.43
N ALA A 31 -13.95 -15.81 -7.43
CA ALA A 31 -13.62 -17.01 -6.67
C ALA A 31 -14.85 -17.90 -6.54
N LEU A 32 -14.64 -19.21 -6.68
CA LEU A 32 -15.61 -20.22 -6.36
C LEU A 32 -15.64 -20.44 -4.84
N LEU A 33 -16.78 -20.20 -4.22
CA LEU A 33 -17.00 -20.46 -2.80
C LEU A 33 -17.80 -21.75 -2.65
N ARG A 34 -17.28 -22.70 -1.86
CA ARG A 34 -18.01 -23.90 -1.41
C ARG A 34 -18.17 -23.85 0.11
N ILE A 35 -19.41 -23.98 0.59
CA ILE A 35 -19.75 -23.98 2.02
C ILE A 35 -19.97 -25.42 2.49
N SER A 36 -19.33 -25.83 3.58
CA SER A 36 -19.42 -27.19 4.12
C SER A 36 -19.61 -27.17 5.63
N ALA A 37 -19.86 -28.33 6.25
CA ALA A 37 -19.96 -28.43 7.71
C ALA A 37 -18.63 -28.13 8.43
N ASP A 38 -17.50 -28.21 7.72
CA ASP A 38 -16.17 -28.06 8.32
C ASP A 38 -15.51 -26.71 8.04
N GLY A 39 -16.08 -25.91 7.12
CA GLY A 39 -15.51 -24.62 6.76
C GLY A 39 -15.89 -24.13 5.37
N LEU A 40 -15.25 -23.03 4.98
CA LEU A 40 -15.42 -22.38 3.68
C LEU A 40 -14.22 -22.65 2.80
N ARG A 41 -14.43 -23.18 1.59
CA ARG A 41 -13.39 -23.28 0.58
C ARG A 41 -13.55 -22.15 -0.44
N PHE A 42 -12.51 -21.36 -0.63
CA PHE A 42 -12.40 -20.42 -1.74
C PHE A 42 -11.38 -20.95 -2.73
N SER A 43 -11.76 -21.03 -4.00
CA SER A 43 -10.91 -21.48 -5.10
C SER A 43 -10.84 -20.40 -6.18
N THR A 44 -9.67 -20.20 -6.77
CA THR A 44 -9.45 -19.34 -7.93
C THR A 44 -8.61 -20.09 -8.97
N GLU A 45 -8.84 -19.80 -10.24
CA GLU A 45 -8.17 -20.49 -11.36
C GLU A 45 -7.64 -19.47 -12.38
N GLU A 46 -6.50 -19.78 -12.98
CA GLU A 46 -5.94 -19.02 -14.10
C GLU A 46 -5.67 -19.94 -15.30
N GLY A 47 -6.54 -19.83 -16.31
CA GLY A 47 -6.38 -20.45 -17.62
C GLY A 47 -6.12 -21.96 -17.59
N SER A 48 -6.72 -22.69 -16.64
CA SER A 48 -6.55 -24.14 -16.43
C SER A 48 -5.13 -24.65 -16.24
N THR A 49 -4.16 -23.72 -16.12
CA THR A 49 -2.75 -24.02 -15.87
C THR A 49 -2.39 -23.88 -14.39
N MET A 50 -3.22 -23.16 -13.63
CA MET A 50 -3.05 -22.95 -12.20
C MET A 50 -4.39 -22.90 -11.47
N GLU A 51 -4.45 -23.62 -10.36
CA GLU A 51 -5.53 -23.54 -9.36
C GLU A 51 -4.91 -23.06 -8.05
N SER A 52 -5.59 -22.17 -7.35
CA SER A 52 -5.29 -21.89 -5.94
C SER A 52 -6.53 -22.05 -5.10
N PHE A 53 -6.35 -22.52 -3.86
CA PHE A 53 -7.47 -22.62 -2.94
C PHE A 53 -7.03 -22.45 -1.50
N ILE A 54 -8.00 -22.05 -0.68
CA ILE A 54 -7.84 -21.91 0.75
C ILE A 54 -9.07 -22.49 1.44
N PHE A 55 -8.84 -23.22 2.53
CA PHE A 55 -9.90 -23.74 3.38
C PHE A 55 -9.90 -22.98 4.71
N LEU A 56 -10.93 -22.16 4.91
CA LEU A 56 -11.17 -21.48 6.17
C LEU A 56 -11.93 -22.44 7.09
N GLU A 57 -11.18 -23.13 7.94
CA GLU A 57 -11.75 -24.06 8.92
C GLU A 57 -12.75 -23.36 9.84
N LYS A 58 -13.81 -24.09 10.25
CA LYS A 58 -14.81 -23.59 11.20
C LYS A 58 -14.19 -23.05 12.50
N ALA A 59 -13.01 -23.55 12.89
CA ALA A 59 -12.26 -23.08 14.06
C ALA A 59 -11.77 -21.62 13.97
N LEU A 60 -11.71 -21.04 12.76
CA LEU A 60 -11.43 -19.61 12.56
C LEU A 60 -12.62 -18.70 12.92
N PHE A 61 -13.79 -19.28 13.17
CA PHE A 61 -15.02 -18.57 13.48
C PHE A 61 -15.43 -18.84 14.92
N THR A 62 -15.85 -17.77 15.61
CA THR A 62 -16.44 -17.84 16.96
C THR A 62 -17.80 -18.53 16.97
N SER A 63 -18.53 -18.46 15.84
CA SER A 63 -19.77 -19.19 15.61
C SER A 63 -19.80 -19.63 14.15
N TYR A 64 -20.26 -20.85 13.88
CA TYR A 64 -20.37 -21.40 12.54
C TYR A 64 -21.61 -22.29 12.46
N ASN A 65 -22.63 -21.82 11.75
CA ASN A 65 -23.90 -22.50 11.56
C ASN A 65 -24.10 -22.78 10.08
N TYR A 66 -24.24 -24.05 9.72
CA TYR A 66 -24.52 -24.49 8.36
C TYR A 66 -25.71 -25.44 8.37
N ASN A 67 -26.75 -25.06 7.65
CA ASN A 67 -28.01 -25.80 7.52
C ASN A 67 -28.07 -26.34 6.08
N PRO A 68 -27.65 -27.59 5.82
CA PRO A 68 -27.58 -28.11 4.46
C PRO A 68 -28.98 -28.16 3.82
N PRO A 69 -29.08 -27.98 2.48
CA PRO A 69 -30.34 -28.12 1.78
C PRO A 69 -30.93 -29.53 1.97
N PRO A 70 -32.27 -29.68 2.04
CA PRO A 70 -32.90 -30.98 2.19
C PRO A 70 -32.57 -31.87 0.99
N ALA A 71 -32.24 -33.13 1.24
CA ALA A 71 -31.91 -34.09 0.19
C ALA A 71 -33.08 -34.22 -0.80
N LEU A 72 -32.81 -34.02 -2.09
CA LEU A 72 -33.75 -34.36 -3.16
C LEU A 72 -33.89 -35.89 -3.20
N SER A 73 -35.13 -36.37 -3.20
CA SER A 73 -35.50 -37.77 -3.00
C SER A 73 -34.80 -38.79 -3.92
N SER A 74 -34.45 -39.94 -3.34
CA SER A 74 -34.14 -41.26 -3.95
C SER A 74 -32.75 -41.52 -4.57
N GLN A 75 -31.76 -40.66 -4.34
CA GLN A 75 -30.35 -41.04 -4.52
C GLN A 75 -29.66 -41.07 -3.16
N ASP A 76 -28.92 -42.13 -2.86
CA ASP A 76 -28.12 -42.32 -1.63
C ASP A 76 -26.93 -41.33 -1.55
N ASP A 77 -26.82 -40.39 -2.50
CA ASP A 77 -25.77 -39.39 -2.52
C ASP A 77 -26.13 -38.23 -1.60
N PRO A 78 -25.24 -37.85 -0.66
CA PRO A 78 -25.45 -36.68 0.18
C PRO A 78 -25.57 -35.43 -0.72
N PRO A 79 -26.46 -34.47 -0.38
CA PRO A 79 -26.63 -33.26 -1.17
C PRO A 79 -25.28 -32.52 -1.29
N SER A 80 -24.92 -32.15 -2.52
CA SER A 80 -23.67 -31.42 -2.78
C SER A 80 -23.66 -30.10 -2.00
N PRO A 81 -22.53 -29.73 -1.37
CA PRO A 81 -22.42 -28.45 -0.68
C PRO A 81 -22.72 -27.30 -1.64
N PRO A 82 -23.41 -26.24 -1.19
CA PRO A 82 -23.72 -25.10 -2.05
C PRO A 82 -22.41 -24.47 -2.55
N SER A 83 -22.35 -24.30 -3.86
CA SER A 83 -21.20 -23.77 -4.59
C SER A 83 -21.64 -22.66 -5.53
N PHE A 84 -21.01 -21.50 -5.43
CA PHE A 84 -21.33 -20.34 -6.26
C PHE A 84 -20.09 -19.44 -6.40
N GLU A 85 -20.03 -18.67 -7.48
CA GLU A 85 -18.98 -17.66 -7.64
C GLU A 85 -19.37 -16.34 -6.97
N ILE A 86 -18.35 -15.63 -6.49
CA ILE A 86 -18.46 -14.25 -6.01
C ILE A 86 -17.35 -13.39 -6.61
N ASN A 87 -17.55 -12.06 -6.58
CA ASN A 87 -16.46 -11.13 -6.83
C ASN A 87 -15.52 -11.09 -5.62
N LEU A 88 -14.35 -11.71 -5.76
CA LEU A 88 -13.35 -11.79 -4.71
C LEU A 88 -12.81 -10.40 -4.34
N ILE A 89 -12.62 -9.51 -5.30
CA ILE A 89 -12.10 -8.16 -5.03
C ILE A 89 -13.07 -7.37 -4.15
N SER A 90 -14.37 -7.45 -4.44
CA SER A 90 -15.41 -6.83 -3.61
C SER A 90 -15.45 -7.40 -2.20
N LEU A 91 -15.25 -8.71 -2.03
CA LEU A 91 -15.11 -9.32 -0.71
C LEU A 91 -13.87 -8.80 0.04
N LEU A 92 -12.72 -8.71 -0.64
CA LEU A 92 -11.47 -8.22 -0.05
C LEU A 92 -11.58 -6.73 0.36
N GLU A 93 -12.23 -5.91 -0.45
CA GLU A 93 -12.51 -4.49 -0.13
C GLU A 93 -13.43 -4.38 1.08
N THR A 94 -14.48 -5.19 1.12
CA THR A 94 -15.43 -5.26 2.24
C THR A 94 -14.71 -5.59 3.54
N LEU A 95 -13.93 -6.68 3.56
CA LEU A 95 -13.15 -7.10 4.72
C LEU A 95 -12.08 -6.07 5.16
N ASN A 96 -11.70 -5.16 4.26
CA ASN A 96 -10.73 -4.12 4.52
C ASN A 96 -11.34 -2.80 5.05
N ILE A 97 -12.66 -2.67 5.12
CA ILE A 97 -13.31 -1.36 5.34
C ILE A 97 -12.91 -0.69 6.67
N PHE A 98 -12.67 -1.46 7.73
CA PHE A 98 -12.20 -0.92 9.03
C PHE A 98 -10.69 -1.05 9.24
N SER A 99 -9.96 -1.63 8.28
CA SER A 99 -8.49 -1.73 8.32
C SER A 99 -7.79 -0.44 7.87
N LEU A 100 -8.54 0.63 7.62
CA LEU A 100 -8.11 1.89 7.00
C LEU A 100 -7.34 2.87 7.93
N SER A 101 -6.73 2.38 9.01
CA SER A 101 -5.78 3.19 9.79
C SER A 101 -4.37 3.26 9.16
N ASP A 102 -4.14 2.62 8.00
CA ASP A 102 -2.91 2.77 7.21
C ASP A 102 -3.22 3.37 5.81
N PRO A 103 -2.94 4.67 5.58
CA PRO A 103 -3.19 5.37 4.31
C PRO A 103 -2.46 4.74 3.11
N ASN A 104 -1.40 3.95 3.32
CA ASN A 104 -0.68 3.27 2.25
C ASN A 104 -1.39 1.99 1.75
N MET A 105 -2.37 1.47 2.48
CA MET A 105 -2.97 0.16 2.15
C MET A 105 -4.10 0.27 1.13
N ALA A 106 -4.81 1.41 1.07
CA ALA A 106 -5.87 1.67 0.09
C ALA A 106 -5.35 1.81 -1.35
N LYS A 107 -4.17 2.42 -1.54
CA LYS A 107 -3.49 2.55 -2.85
C LYS A 107 -2.94 1.21 -3.38
N ARG A 108 -2.71 0.23 -2.49
CA ARG A 108 -2.15 -1.09 -2.83
C ARG A 108 -3.20 -2.16 -3.15
N LEU A 109 -4.47 -1.87 -2.90
CA LEU A 109 -5.59 -2.71 -3.35
C LEU A 109 -5.94 -2.48 -4.82
N THR A 110 -5.67 -1.27 -5.33
CA THR A 110 -5.85 -0.88 -6.73
C THR A 110 -4.58 -1.00 -7.56
N GLY A 111 -3.42 -1.19 -6.92
CA GLY A 111 -2.15 -1.48 -7.56
C GLY A 111 -2.13 -2.88 -8.17
N GLY A 112 -1.50 -3.02 -9.32
CA GLY A 112 -1.27 -4.31 -9.97
C GLY A 112 -0.56 -5.32 -9.06
N TYR A 113 -0.50 -6.55 -9.52
CA TYR A 113 0.03 -7.72 -8.83
C TYR A 113 1.32 -7.48 -8.01
N ASP A 114 2.19 -6.57 -8.47
CA ASP A 114 3.58 -6.34 -8.03
C ASP A 114 3.80 -5.62 -6.68
N ASP A 115 2.80 -4.98 -6.04
CA ASP A 115 3.07 -4.04 -4.92
C ASP A 115 2.85 -4.61 -3.49
N PHE A 116 3.10 -5.91 -3.29
CA PHE A 116 2.77 -6.62 -2.04
C PHE A 116 3.94 -6.78 -1.05
N ALA A 117 3.73 -6.41 0.22
CA ALA A 117 4.69 -6.63 1.32
C ALA A 117 4.01 -7.24 2.56
N ALA A 118 3.81 -8.57 2.58
CA ALA A 118 3.17 -9.28 3.70
C ALA A 118 3.93 -9.21 5.03
N HIS A 119 5.25 -9.00 5.03
CA HIS A 119 6.02 -8.92 6.27
C HIS A 119 5.52 -7.83 7.23
N ARG A 120 4.78 -6.81 6.76
CA ARG A 120 4.18 -5.78 7.63
C ARG A 120 2.87 -6.21 8.30
N LEU A 121 2.16 -7.19 7.73
CA LEU A 121 0.96 -7.76 8.36
C LEU A 121 1.34 -8.77 9.46
N ASN A 122 2.48 -9.46 9.31
CA ASN A 122 2.90 -10.56 10.18
C ASN A 122 3.96 -10.18 11.24
N ARG A 123 4.88 -9.21 11.01
CA ARG A 123 5.95 -8.87 11.99
C ARG A 123 5.58 -7.90 13.12
N HIS A 124 4.36 -7.36 13.16
CA HIS A 124 3.95 -6.40 14.21
C HIS A 124 2.58 -6.71 14.84
N ALA A 125 2.18 -7.99 14.88
CA ALA A 125 1.03 -8.41 15.68
C ALA A 125 1.24 -8.28 17.22
N GLY A 126 2.35 -7.66 17.65
CA GLY A 126 2.56 -7.15 18.99
C GLY A 126 2.93 -5.66 18.97
N THR A 127 2.09 -4.84 19.60
CA THR A 127 2.39 -3.47 20.09
C THR A 127 2.40 -2.34 19.06
N ASN A 128 1.21 -1.96 18.59
CA ASN A 128 0.88 -0.54 18.42
C ASN A 128 -0.08 -0.17 19.56
N ALA A 129 0.32 0.76 20.44
CA ALA A 129 -0.43 1.17 21.63
C ALA A 129 -1.77 1.90 21.33
N PHE A 130 -2.13 2.05 20.06
CA PHE A 130 -3.30 2.82 19.60
C PHE A 130 -4.21 2.05 18.63
N LEU A 131 -4.06 0.73 18.49
CA LEU A 131 -5.07 -0.06 17.79
C LEU A 131 -6.33 -0.16 18.67
N ASN A 132 -7.53 -0.19 18.07
CA ASN A 132 -8.80 -0.37 18.81
C ASN A 132 -8.80 -1.61 19.72
N ARG A 133 -7.95 -2.60 19.43
CA ARG A 133 -7.68 -3.77 20.30
C ARG A 133 -6.96 -3.42 21.61
N SER A 134 -6.02 -2.47 21.61
CA SER A 134 -5.41 -1.93 22.85
C SER A 134 -6.40 -1.12 23.70
N MET A 135 -7.55 -0.73 23.13
CA MET A 135 -8.67 -0.05 23.79
C MET A 135 -9.85 -1.00 24.12
N GLY A 136 -9.74 -2.31 23.86
CA GLY A 136 -10.78 -3.29 24.18
C GLY A 136 -11.99 -3.34 23.24
N VAL A 137 -11.96 -2.68 22.07
CA VAL A 137 -13.05 -2.72 21.08
C VAL A 137 -12.80 -3.86 20.10
N ILE A 138 -13.61 -4.92 20.18
CA ILE A 138 -13.53 -6.11 19.31
C ILE A 138 -14.48 -5.91 18.12
N GLY A 139 -13.93 -5.86 16.91
CA GLY A 139 -14.73 -5.84 15.68
C GLY A 139 -15.36 -7.22 15.42
N VAL A 140 -16.60 -7.24 14.93
CA VAL A 140 -17.34 -8.46 14.55
C VAL A 140 -17.50 -8.50 13.04
N CYS A 141 -17.25 -9.65 12.42
CA CYS A 141 -17.47 -9.90 11.01
C CYS A 141 -18.38 -11.12 10.85
N ILE A 142 -19.51 -10.96 10.16
CA ILE A 142 -20.53 -11.98 9.99
C ILE A 142 -20.70 -12.26 8.51
N PHE A 143 -20.58 -13.52 8.12
CA PHE A 143 -20.95 -14.03 6.81
C PHE A 143 -22.34 -14.63 6.93
N ASN A 144 -23.27 -14.25 6.06
CA ASN A 144 -24.61 -14.79 6.01
C ASN A 144 -25.00 -15.14 4.57
N TYR A 145 -25.65 -16.28 4.39
CA TYR A 145 -26.14 -16.73 3.09
C TYR A 145 -27.44 -17.51 3.28
N ASP A 146 -28.52 -17.01 2.68
CA ASP A 146 -29.87 -17.51 2.91
C ASP A 146 -30.22 -18.71 2.01
N GLY A 147 -29.68 -18.77 0.79
CA GLY A 147 -30.02 -19.83 -0.16
C GLY A 147 -29.49 -19.59 -1.58
N PRO A 148 -29.60 -20.59 -2.48
CA PRO A 148 -29.36 -20.39 -3.91
C PRO A 148 -30.13 -19.17 -4.45
N GLY A 149 -29.45 -18.30 -5.20
CA GLY A 149 -30.01 -17.08 -5.77
C GLY A 149 -30.04 -15.86 -4.84
N THR A 150 -29.67 -15.99 -3.57
CA THR A 150 -29.51 -14.84 -2.65
C THR A 150 -28.07 -14.32 -2.68
N PRO A 151 -27.81 -13.05 -2.30
CA PRO A 151 -26.44 -12.58 -2.12
C PRO A 151 -25.75 -13.27 -0.93
N LEU A 152 -24.42 -13.24 -0.93
CA LEU A 152 -23.61 -13.49 0.26
C LEU A 152 -23.45 -12.17 1.01
N SER A 153 -24.11 -12.04 2.16
CA SER A 153 -24.09 -10.83 2.98
C SER A 153 -22.94 -10.86 3.96
N ILE A 154 -22.16 -9.78 3.99
CA ILE A 154 -21.06 -9.56 4.93
C ILE A 154 -21.41 -8.38 5.81
N HIS A 155 -21.59 -8.63 7.11
CA HIS A 155 -21.83 -7.59 8.10
C HIS A 155 -20.58 -7.38 8.95
N MET A 156 -20.09 -6.15 9.01
CA MET A 156 -18.96 -5.78 9.84
C MET A 156 -19.37 -4.71 10.83
N SER A 157 -18.94 -4.83 12.09
CA SER A 157 -19.21 -3.84 13.14
C SER A 157 -17.95 -3.59 13.95
N GLU A 158 -17.50 -2.34 14.02
CA GLU A 158 -16.36 -1.92 14.84
C GLU A 158 -16.60 -0.49 15.39
N ALA A 159 -16.28 -0.26 16.68
CA ALA A 159 -16.36 1.06 17.32
C ALA A 159 -17.71 1.81 17.14
N GLY A 160 -18.82 1.09 17.09
CA GLY A 160 -20.16 1.66 16.91
C GLY A 160 -20.54 1.98 15.46
N VAL A 161 -19.66 1.71 14.49
CA VAL A 161 -19.97 1.80 13.05
C VAL A 161 -20.25 0.40 12.52
N THR A 162 -21.36 0.24 11.80
CA THR A 162 -21.74 -1.02 11.16
C THR A 162 -21.80 -0.82 9.64
N THR A 163 -21.19 -1.75 8.91
CA THR A 163 -21.21 -1.85 7.45
C THR A 163 -21.87 -3.16 7.07
N THR A 164 -22.76 -3.12 6.08
CA THR A 164 -23.32 -4.31 5.44
C THR A 164 -22.98 -4.25 3.95
N CYS A 165 -22.49 -5.36 3.41
CA CYS A 165 -22.19 -5.51 1.99
C CYS A 165 -22.82 -6.80 1.48
N ASP A 166 -23.65 -6.70 0.45
CA ASP A 166 -24.31 -7.83 -0.19
C ASP A 166 -23.61 -8.15 -1.50
N LEU A 167 -22.89 -9.28 -1.53
CA LEU A 167 -22.16 -9.74 -2.69
C LEU A 167 -23.07 -10.59 -3.57
N THR A 168 -23.26 -10.18 -4.83
CA THR A 168 -23.98 -10.98 -5.83
C THR A 168 -23.31 -12.34 -6.00
N THR A 169 -24.13 -13.40 -5.96
CA THR A 169 -23.70 -14.77 -6.22
C THR A 169 -24.01 -15.14 -7.66
N TYR A 170 -23.10 -15.86 -8.31
CA TYR A 170 -23.27 -16.37 -9.67
C TYR A 170 -23.24 -17.89 -9.65
N GLU A 171 -23.93 -18.51 -10.60
CA GLU A 171 -23.83 -19.95 -10.82
C GLU A 171 -22.38 -20.32 -11.14
N ALA A 172 -21.91 -21.42 -10.56
CA ALA A 172 -20.54 -21.86 -10.73
C ALA A 172 -20.39 -22.58 -12.08
N ASP A 173 -19.48 -22.11 -12.92
CA ASP A 173 -18.97 -22.93 -14.03
C ASP A 173 -18.25 -24.14 -13.43
N HIS A 174 -18.34 -25.31 -14.08
CA HIS A 174 -17.69 -26.53 -13.62
C HIS A 174 -16.16 -26.36 -13.58
N ALA A 175 -15.63 -25.97 -12.43
CA ALA A 175 -14.19 -25.94 -12.18
C ALA A 175 -13.71 -27.33 -11.76
N GLU A 176 -13.10 -28.07 -12.70
CA GLU A 176 -12.36 -29.29 -12.39
C GLU A 176 -11.10 -28.93 -11.60
N GLU A 177 -10.93 -29.53 -10.41
CA GLU A 177 -9.71 -29.33 -9.62
C GLU A 177 -8.52 -29.96 -10.34
N ILE A 178 -7.37 -29.29 -10.34
CA ILE A 178 -6.16 -29.84 -10.93
C ILE A 178 -5.78 -31.09 -10.11
N PRO A 179 -5.75 -32.30 -10.71
CA PRO A 179 -5.45 -33.51 -9.97
C PRO A 179 -4.00 -33.50 -9.50
N PHE A 180 -3.76 -33.88 -8.24
CA PHE A 180 -2.42 -34.02 -7.68
C PHE A 180 -2.31 -35.36 -6.96
N ASN A 181 -1.44 -36.25 -7.45
CA ASN A 181 -1.31 -37.59 -6.90
C ASN A 181 -0.43 -37.60 -5.65
N ARG A 182 -1.07 -37.51 -4.48
CA ARG A 182 -0.38 -37.50 -3.17
C ARG A 182 0.34 -38.80 -2.83
N ASN A 183 0.00 -39.90 -3.50
CA ASN A 183 0.61 -41.20 -3.27
C ASN A 183 1.86 -41.43 -4.13
N ASP A 184 2.08 -40.59 -5.15
CA ASP A 184 3.17 -40.72 -6.11
C ASP A 184 3.96 -39.41 -6.24
N VAL A 185 4.49 -38.96 -5.11
CA VAL A 185 5.23 -37.69 -5.00
C VAL A 185 6.71 -37.92 -5.33
N SER A 186 7.16 -37.37 -6.46
CA SER A 186 8.51 -37.48 -6.99
C SER A 186 9.52 -36.52 -6.31
N LEU A 187 9.05 -35.35 -5.90
CA LEU A 187 9.79 -34.36 -5.11
C LEU A 187 8.96 -33.90 -3.92
N LYS A 188 9.57 -33.83 -2.75
CA LYS A 188 9.01 -33.18 -1.56
C LYS A 188 10.10 -32.43 -0.81
N THR A 189 9.91 -31.13 -0.62
CA THR A 189 10.79 -30.30 0.20
C THR A 189 9.99 -29.32 1.03
N ILE A 190 10.53 -28.92 2.18
CA ILE A 190 9.98 -27.85 3.01
C ILE A 190 11.08 -26.82 3.19
N MET A 191 10.76 -25.56 2.96
CA MET A 191 11.68 -24.45 3.10
C MET A 191 10.96 -23.21 3.65
N ARG A 192 11.73 -22.19 4.04
CA ARG A 192 11.18 -20.88 4.40
C ARG A 192 10.51 -20.27 3.18
N ALA A 193 9.27 -19.82 3.32
CA ALA A 193 8.53 -19.23 2.21
C ALA A 193 9.19 -17.95 1.65
N SER A 194 9.87 -17.19 2.52
CA SER A 194 10.68 -16.03 2.10
C SER A 194 11.82 -16.40 1.15
N SER A 195 12.47 -17.55 1.33
CA SER A 195 13.55 -17.98 0.44
C SER A 195 13.04 -18.32 -0.97
N LEU A 196 11.84 -18.89 -1.07
CA LEU A 196 11.19 -19.09 -2.36
C LEU A 196 10.78 -17.73 -2.98
N LEU A 197 10.23 -16.82 -2.17
CA LEU A 197 9.88 -15.47 -2.64
C LEU A 197 11.09 -14.72 -3.22
N ASP A 198 12.22 -14.74 -2.52
CA ASP A 198 13.45 -14.08 -2.95
C ASP A 198 13.91 -14.65 -4.29
N ALA A 199 13.85 -15.98 -4.47
CA ALA A 199 14.18 -16.63 -5.74
C ALA A 199 13.27 -16.20 -6.89
N ILE A 200 11.95 -16.22 -6.69
CA ILE A 200 10.99 -15.82 -7.72
C ILE A 200 11.09 -14.32 -8.04
N THR A 201 11.38 -13.49 -7.04
CA THR A 201 11.60 -12.05 -7.22
C THR A 201 12.85 -11.78 -8.07
N GLU A 202 13.94 -12.50 -7.79
CA GLU A 202 15.18 -12.41 -8.57
C GLU A 202 14.95 -12.83 -10.02
N LEU A 203 14.29 -13.98 -10.25
CA LEU A 203 13.97 -14.46 -11.60
C LEU A 203 13.02 -13.52 -12.34
N SER A 204 12.11 -12.83 -11.64
CA SER A 204 11.17 -11.88 -12.27
C SER A 204 11.87 -10.71 -12.93
N SER A 205 13.10 -10.36 -12.50
CA SER A 205 13.88 -9.27 -13.11
C SER A 205 14.28 -9.58 -14.56
N MET A 206 14.29 -10.86 -14.96
CA MET A 206 14.60 -11.30 -16.32
C MET A 206 13.39 -11.19 -17.27
N THR A 207 12.20 -10.88 -16.76
CA THR A 207 10.92 -10.93 -17.50
C THR A 207 10.68 -12.26 -18.25
N PRO A 208 10.85 -13.42 -17.60
CA PRO A 208 10.76 -14.71 -18.28
C PRO A 208 9.30 -15.13 -18.55
N ALA A 209 9.06 -15.89 -19.62
CA ALA A 209 7.76 -16.49 -19.91
C ALA A 209 7.53 -17.79 -19.11
N SER A 210 8.59 -18.55 -18.87
CA SER A 210 8.58 -19.83 -18.18
C SER A 210 9.69 -19.94 -17.13
N VAL A 211 9.54 -20.88 -16.20
CA VAL A 211 10.54 -21.24 -15.20
C VAL A 211 10.70 -22.75 -15.14
N ALA A 212 11.95 -23.19 -15.23
CA ALA A 212 12.36 -24.57 -15.06
C ALA A 212 12.63 -24.85 -13.59
N ILE A 213 12.03 -25.90 -13.05
CA ILE A 213 12.34 -26.43 -11.72
C ILE A 213 13.12 -27.73 -11.92
N HIS A 214 14.36 -27.72 -11.45
CA HIS A 214 15.22 -28.91 -11.46
C HIS A 214 15.39 -29.39 -10.02
N ALA A 215 15.21 -30.70 -9.79
CA ALA A 215 15.56 -31.30 -8.52
C ALA A 215 16.38 -32.56 -8.72
N SER A 216 17.34 -32.80 -7.83
CA SER A 216 18.25 -33.93 -7.91
C SER A 216 18.50 -34.58 -6.54
N PRO A 217 18.73 -35.91 -6.51
CA PRO A 217 18.98 -36.61 -5.25
C PRO A 217 20.21 -36.09 -4.53
N THR A 218 20.16 -36.08 -3.20
CA THR A 218 21.29 -35.66 -2.37
C THR A 218 22.46 -36.64 -2.55
N SER A 219 23.58 -36.17 -3.10
CA SER A 219 24.83 -36.92 -3.16
C SER A 219 26.03 -35.99 -3.01
N SER A 220 27.16 -36.51 -2.54
CA SER A 220 28.39 -35.73 -2.30
C SER A 220 28.99 -35.09 -3.56
N ARG A 221 28.51 -35.44 -4.76
CA ARG A 221 28.99 -34.94 -6.05
C ARG A 221 27.96 -34.11 -6.82
N VAL A 222 26.70 -34.05 -6.35
CA VAL A 222 25.61 -33.38 -7.05
C VAL A 222 25.08 -32.25 -6.17
N ASN A 223 25.52 -31.05 -6.49
CA ASN A 223 24.93 -29.78 -6.07
C ASN A 223 24.67 -28.99 -7.36
N PRO A 224 23.52 -28.31 -7.49
CA PRO A 224 22.47 -28.06 -6.49
C PRO A 224 21.41 -29.19 -6.35
N ASN A 225 20.68 -29.20 -5.22
CA ASN A 225 19.60 -30.19 -4.96
C ASN A 225 18.26 -29.74 -5.54
N LEU A 226 17.98 -28.44 -5.51
CA LEU A 226 16.79 -27.82 -6.08
C LEU A 226 17.21 -26.52 -6.75
N SER A 227 16.78 -26.30 -7.98
CA SER A 227 17.08 -25.08 -8.74
C SER A 227 15.84 -24.55 -9.42
N PHE A 228 15.72 -23.23 -9.44
CA PHE A 228 14.75 -22.50 -10.23
C PHE A 228 15.51 -21.70 -11.27
N SER A 229 15.28 -21.99 -12.55
CA SER A 229 15.98 -21.37 -13.67
C SER A 229 14.98 -20.70 -14.59
N ALA A 230 15.25 -19.47 -15.00
CA ALA A 230 14.40 -18.75 -15.95
C ALA A 230 15.25 -17.90 -16.89
N ALA A 231 14.78 -17.78 -18.13
CA ALA A 231 15.41 -16.98 -19.17
C ALA A 231 14.38 -16.02 -19.79
N GLY A 232 14.81 -14.80 -20.11
CA GLY A 232 14.00 -13.80 -20.77
C GLY A 232 14.85 -12.81 -21.56
N ALA A 233 14.24 -11.71 -22.00
CA ALA A 233 14.88 -10.76 -22.91
C ALA A 233 16.16 -10.10 -22.36
N LEU A 234 16.30 -10.03 -21.03
CA LEU A 234 17.41 -9.38 -20.35
C LEU A 234 18.54 -10.34 -19.95
N GLY A 235 18.35 -11.65 -20.16
CA GLY A 235 19.31 -12.69 -19.77
C GLY A 235 18.65 -13.89 -19.11
N SER A 236 19.47 -14.73 -18.50
CA SER A 236 19.04 -15.92 -17.76
C SER A 236 19.57 -15.87 -16.33
N ALA A 237 18.75 -16.30 -15.38
CA ALA A 237 19.12 -16.43 -13.98
C ALA A 237 18.78 -17.84 -13.48
N THR A 238 19.55 -18.31 -12.50
CA THR A 238 19.32 -19.60 -11.84
C THR A 238 19.56 -19.41 -10.35
N VAL A 239 18.60 -19.86 -9.54
CA VAL A 239 18.65 -19.79 -8.08
C VAL A 239 18.72 -21.21 -7.54
N ASP A 240 19.81 -21.49 -6.84
CA ASP A 240 20.20 -22.83 -6.40
C ASP A 240 20.03 -22.99 -4.89
N PHE A 241 19.41 -24.10 -4.49
CA PHE A 241 19.25 -24.51 -3.11
C PHE A 241 19.95 -25.86 -2.87
N THR A 242 20.74 -25.90 -1.80
CA THR A 242 21.49 -27.08 -1.39
C THR A 242 21.03 -27.54 0.00
N THR A 243 21.15 -28.85 0.26
CA THR A 243 20.88 -29.41 1.59
C THR A 243 22.06 -29.24 2.54
N THR A 244 23.27 -28.95 2.02
CA THR A 244 24.47 -28.73 2.81
C THR A 244 24.66 -27.25 3.12
N SER A 245 24.17 -26.78 4.27
CA SER A 245 24.43 -25.42 4.76
C SER A 245 25.58 -25.40 5.76
N SER A 246 26.48 -24.42 5.67
CA SER A 246 27.49 -24.11 6.71
C SER A 246 26.92 -23.31 7.89
N SER A 247 25.63 -22.97 7.84
CA SER A 247 24.88 -22.25 8.88
C SER A 247 24.06 -23.20 9.75
N ASP A 248 23.85 -22.83 11.02
CA ASP A 248 23.07 -23.59 12.01
C ASP A 248 21.59 -23.81 11.64
N THR A 249 21.06 -23.07 10.66
CA THR A 249 19.70 -23.30 10.13
C THR A 249 19.74 -23.63 8.63
N PRO A 250 19.24 -24.81 8.22
CA PRO A 250 19.19 -25.19 6.80
C PRO A 250 18.08 -24.44 6.07
N ILE A 251 18.33 -24.06 4.81
CA ILE A 251 17.31 -23.41 3.96
C ILE A 251 16.24 -24.42 3.54
N LEU A 252 16.67 -25.63 3.17
CA LEU A 252 15.81 -26.80 2.94
C LEU A 252 15.68 -27.57 4.25
N GLU A 253 14.60 -27.35 4.98
CA GLU A 253 14.33 -28.02 6.26
C GLU A 253 14.11 -29.53 6.09
N THR A 254 13.47 -29.91 4.99
CA THR A 254 13.34 -31.30 4.54
C THR A 254 13.57 -31.34 3.04
N PHE A 255 14.19 -32.40 2.52
CA PHE A 255 14.34 -32.59 1.09
C PHE A 255 14.31 -34.09 0.77
N ASN A 256 13.39 -34.48 -0.13
CA ASN A 256 13.25 -35.83 -0.64
C ASN A 256 13.05 -35.78 -2.15
N CYS A 257 13.99 -36.35 -2.88
CA CYS A 257 13.96 -36.45 -4.34
C CYS A 257 14.72 -37.73 -4.70
N ALA A 258 14.01 -38.77 -5.16
CA ALA A 258 14.61 -40.08 -5.41
C ALA A 258 15.38 -40.15 -6.74
N THR A 259 14.88 -39.45 -7.75
CA THR A 259 15.45 -39.36 -9.10
C THR A 259 15.66 -37.90 -9.48
N ARG A 260 16.48 -37.66 -10.52
CA ARG A 260 16.56 -36.32 -11.10
C ARG A 260 15.25 -36.03 -11.85
N ILE A 261 14.66 -34.88 -11.60
CA ILE A 261 13.44 -34.42 -12.26
C ILE A 261 13.63 -33.01 -12.81
N THR A 262 12.87 -32.69 -13.85
CA THR A 262 12.82 -31.36 -14.46
C THR A 262 11.41 -31.14 -14.99
N ALA A 263 10.84 -29.99 -14.67
CA ALA A 263 9.54 -29.57 -15.17
C ALA A 263 9.53 -28.05 -15.38
N ASN A 264 8.84 -27.61 -16.44
CA ASN A 264 8.70 -26.20 -16.79
C ASN A 264 7.30 -25.72 -16.45
N TYR A 265 7.16 -24.48 -16.00
CA TYR A 265 5.86 -23.88 -15.67
C TYR A 265 5.79 -22.46 -16.22
N ARG A 266 4.57 -21.97 -16.47
CA ARG A 266 4.36 -20.57 -16.83
C ARG A 266 4.81 -19.67 -15.68
N PHE A 267 5.71 -18.74 -15.96
CA PHE A 267 6.29 -17.88 -14.92
C PHE A 267 5.24 -16.96 -14.28
N SER A 268 4.27 -16.45 -15.05
CA SER A 268 3.19 -15.60 -14.51
C SER A 268 2.29 -16.34 -13.52
N ALA A 269 2.07 -17.64 -13.73
CA ALA A 269 1.30 -18.48 -12.82
C ALA A 269 2.06 -18.69 -11.50
N LEU A 270 3.32 -19.13 -11.55
CA LEU A 270 4.14 -19.27 -10.33
C LEU A 270 4.31 -17.91 -9.62
N LYS A 271 4.50 -16.88 -10.45
CA LYS A 271 4.21 -15.46 -10.28
C LYS A 271 3.15 -15.24 -9.19
N ALA A 272 1.92 -15.62 -9.53
CA ALA A 272 0.66 -15.41 -8.82
C ALA A 272 0.66 -15.83 -7.34
N ALA A 273 1.53 -16.77 -6.94
CA ALA A 273 1.66 -17.21 -5.55
C ALA A 273 2.52 -16.28 -4.65
N GLN A 274 3.13 -15.20 -5.16
CA GLN A 274 4.03 -14.33 -4.39
C GLN A 274 3.40 -13.78 -3.09
N ARG A 275 2.09 -13.53 -3.10
CA ARG A 275 1.37 -13.05 -1.90
C ARG A 275 1.33 -14.10 -0.81
N ALA A 276 1.08 -15.36 -1.18
CA ALA A 276 1.14 -16.48 -0.25
C ALA A 276 2.58 -16.72 0.24
N MET A 277 3.58 -16.64 -0.65
CA MET A 277 5.00 -16.79 -0.30
C MET A 277 5.43 -15.75 0.75
N ALA A 278 4.99 -14.50 0.62
CA ALA A 278 5.36 -13.45 1.55
C ALA A 278 4.58 -13.50 2.87
N ALA A 279 3.36 -14.05 2.89
CA ALA A 279 2.53 -14.19 4.08
C ALA A 279 2.91 -15.39 4.95
N ALA A 280 3.33 -16.49 4.31
CA ALA A 280 3.61 -17.75 4.95
C ALA A 280 4.96 -17.77 5.69
N THR A 281 5.07 -18.60 6.70
CA THR A 281 6.35 -18.87 7.37
C THR A 281 7.12 -19.98 6.63
N LYS A 282 6.40 -21.00 6.17
CA LYS A 282 6.96 -22.15 5.45
C LYS A 282 6.15 -22.46 4.19
N VAL A 283 6.82 -23.10 3.23
CA VAL A 283 6.18 -23.68 2.05
C VAL A 283 6.63 -25.14 1.93
N SER A 284 5.68 -26.04 1.69
CA SER A 284 5.94 -27.38 1.19
C SER A 284 5.84 -27.36 -0.33
N VAL A 285 6.95 -27.64 -0.99
CA VAL A 285 7.03 -27.79 -2.45
C VAL A 285 6.97 -29.28 -2.76
N ARG A 286 5.97 -29.69 -3.54
CA ARG A 286 5.78 -31.08 -3.94
C ARG A 286 5.57 -31.18 -5.44
N MET A 287 6.08 -32.22 -6.06
CA MET A 287 5.80 -32.56 -7.45
C MET A 287 5.40 -34.03 -7.51
N ASP A 288 4.37 -34.37 -8.27
CA ASP A 288 4.03 -35.77 -8.54
C ASP A 288 4.76 -36.31 -9.78
N SER A 289 4.48 -37.55 -10.17
CA SER A 289 5.09 -38.22 -11.32
C SER A 289 4.67 -37.64 -12.67
N GLU A 290 3.47 -37.03 -12.74
CA GLU A 290 2.96 -36.33 -13.93
C GLU A 290 3.51 -34.90 -14.04
N GLY A 291 4.32 -34.46 -13.07
CA GLY A 291 4.91 -33.13 -13.06
C GLY A 291 3.98 -32.03 -12.56
N VAL A 292 2.85 -32.35 -11.93
CA VAL A 292 1.99 -31.34 -11.30
C VAL A 292 2.68 -30.82 -10.04
N LEU A 293 2.93 -29.52 -10.01
CA LEU A 293 3.54 -28.85 -8.87
C LEU A 293 2.45 -28.47 -7.85
N SER A 294 2.66 -28.81 -6.58
CA SER A 294 1.87 -28.34 -5.46
C SER A 294 2.74 -27.50 -4.52
N LEU A 295 2.33 -26.24 -4.30
CA LEU A 295 2.89 -25.37 -3.28
C LEU A 295 1.87 -25.20 -2.16
N GLN A 296 2.20 -25.71 -0.97
CA GLN A 296 1.37 -25.56 0.21
C GLN A 296 2.02 -24.62 1.21
N PHE A 297 1.43 -23.46 1.41
CA PHE A 297 1.91 -22.38 2.25
C PHE A 297 1.31 -22.47 3.65
N LEU A 298 2.17 -22.48 4.67
CA LEU A 298 1.77 -22.45 6.08
C LEU A 298 1.69 -20.99 6.54
N VAL A 299 0.47 -20.52 6.82
CA VAL A 299 0.20 -19.18 7.33
C VAL A 299 -0.24 -19.28 8.79
N GLU A 300 0.50 -18.63 9.68
CA GLU A 300 0.15 -18.55 11.10
C GLU A 300 -0.91 -17.47 11.32
N VAL A 301 -1.94 -17.80 12.09
CA VAL A 301 -3.06 -16.90 12.43
C VAL A 301 -3.42 -17.05 13.91
N ASP A 302 -3.83 -15.96 14.57
CA ASP A 302 -4.22 -16.07 15.99
C ASP A 302 -5.54 -16.83 16.14
N ALA A 303 -5.69 -17.62 17.20
CA ALA A 303 -6.96 -18.26 17.54
C ALA A 303 -8.09 -17.23 17.79
N ALA A 304 -9.30 -17.55 17.33
CA ALA A 304 -10.50 -16.80 17.64
C ALA A 304 -10.71 -16.72 19.17
N GLY A 305 -10.81 -15.50 19.72
CA GLY A 305 -10.97 -15.28 21.16
C GLY A 305 -9.68 -15.10 21.98
N SER A 306 -8.49 -15.12 21.37
CA SER A 306 -7.25 -14.74 22.07
C SER A 306 -7.24 -13.24 22.35
N THR A 307 -7.57 -12.85 23.59
CA THR A 307 -7.45 -11.47 24.07
C THR A 307 -5.99 -11.14 24.34
N ASN A 308 -5.44 -10.11 23.69
CA ASN A 308 -4.24 -9.43 24.17
C ASN A 308 -4.62 -8.64 25.44
N GLY A 309 -4.79 -9.34 26.55
CA GLY A 309 -4.81 -8.74 27.88
C GLY A 309 -3.37 -8.37 28.25
N GLY A 310 -3.10 -7.07 28.40
CA GLY A 310 -1.84 -6.57 28.93
C GLY A 310 -1.58 -7.13 30.32
N GLY A 311 -0.76 -8.17 30.40
CA GLY A 311 -0.26 -8.75 31.64
C GLY A 311 1.02 -9.51 31.32
N GLY A 312 2.14 -9.06 31.88
CA GLY A 312 3.46 -9.65 31.69
C GLY A 312 3.57 -11.06 32.28
N GLY A 313 2.96 -12.04 31.62
CA GLY A 313 3.06 -13.46 31.94
C GLY A 313 3.39 -14.24 30.66
N SER A 314 4.47 -15.02 30.72
CA SER A 314 4.92 -15.97 29.71
C SER A 314 3.93 -17.14 29.57
N GLY A 315 2.76 -16.89 28.97
CA GLY A 315 1.80 -17.90 28.55
C GLY A 315 1.90 -18.10 27.03
N ALA A 316 2.19 -19.32 26.58
CA ALA A 316 2.23 -19.67 25.16
C ALA A 316 0.86 -19.39 24.51
N GLN A 317 0.80 -18.41 23.61
CA GLN A 317 -0.39 -18.09 22.84
C GLN A 317 -0.63 -19.19 21.81
N ALA A 318 -1.84 -19.76 21.78
CA ALA A 318 -2.20 -20.80 20.81
C ALA A 318 -2.33 -20.17 19.41
N LEU A 319 -1.31 -20.37 18.57
CA LEU A 319 -1.35 -20.04 17.15
C LEU A 319 -2.16 -21.11 16.41
N LEU A 320 -3.16 -20.67 15.64
CA LEU A 320 -3.79 -21.49 14.63
C LEU A 320 -2.93 -21.45 13.35
N VAL A 321 -3.04 -22.50 12.56
CA VAL A 321 -2.34 -22.62 11.29
C VAL A 321 -3.38 -22.76 10.20
N ALA A 322 -3.24 -21.97 9.14
CA ALA A 322 -4.03 -22.09 7.92
C ALA A 322 -3.11 -22.46 6.76
N PHE A 323 -3.65 -23.19 5.79
CA PHE A 323 -2.93 -23.59 4.59
C PHE A 323 -3.51 -22.89 3.37
N VAL A 324 -2.63 -22.33 2.54
CA VAL A 324 -2.97 -21.84 1.20
C VAL A 324 -2.27 -22.74 0.20
N ASP A 325 -3.04 -23.37 -0.68
CA ASP A 325 -2.53 -24.34 -1.64
C ASP A 325 -2.59 -23.76 -3.05
N PHE A 326 -1.54 -23.99 -3.82
CA PHE A 326 -1.48 -23.74 -5.25
C PHE A 326 -1.09 -25.03 -5.98
N ARG A 327 -1.70 -25.26 -7.14
CA ARG A 327 -1.38 -26.35 -8.06
C ARG A 327 -1.09 -25.79 -9.44
N PHE A 328 -0.07 -26.32 -10.10
CA PHE A 328 0.37 -25.86 -11.41
C PHE A 328 0.56 -27.05 -12.34
N VAL A 329 0.01 -26.93 -13.55
CA VAL A 329 0.22 -27.87 -14.64
C VAL A 329 1.56 -27.55 -15.31
N PRO A 330 2.42 -28.55 -15.58
CA PRO A 330 3.66 -28.32 -16.29
C PRO A 330 3.40 -27.95 -17.77
N LEU A 331 4.28 -27.15 -18.35
CA LEU A 331 4.33 -26.91 -19.79
C LEU A 331 4.87 -28.16 -20.48
N VAL A 332 4.18 -28.61 -21.54
CA VAL A 332 4.63 -29.74 -22.35
C VAL A 332 5.73 -29.27 -23.31
N GLU A 333 6.84 -29.99 -23.39
CA GLU A 333 7.89 -29.69 -24.38
C GLU A 333 7.33 -29.86 -25.80
N GLY A 334 7.12 -28.74 -26.52
CA GLY A 334 6.63 -28.75 -27.92
C GLY A 334 5.73 -27.60 -28.35
N GLU A 335 5.31 -26.68 -27.47
CA GLU A 335 4.42 -25.55 -27.85
C GLU A 335 5.11 -24.17 -27.97
N ASP A 336 6.44 -24.11 -27.83
CA ASP A 336 7.21 -22.90 -28.09
C ASP A 336 7.66 -22.83 -29.56
N GLU A 337 6.73 -22.61 -30.51
CA GLU A 337 7.07 -22.01 -31.83
C GLU A 337 5.87 -21.62 -32.76
N ALA A 338 4.60 -21.60 -32.31
CA ALA A 338 3.46 -21.40 -33.24
C ALA A 338 2.58 -20.16 -33.07
N ASP A 339 2.69 -19.35 -32.00
CA ASP A 339 1.73 -18.25 -31.77
C ASP A 339 2.33 -16.85 -31.58
N VAL A 340 3.61 -16.64 -31.92
CA VAL A 340 4.25 -15.30 -31.78
C VAL A 340 4.39 -14.54 -33.12
N ASP A 341 4.13 -15.16 -34.28
CA ASP A 341 4.34 -14.53 -35.60
C ASP A 341 3.08 -14.34 -36.46
N ARG A 342 1.88 -14.18 -35.86
CA ARG A 342 0.64 -13.85 -36.60
C ARG A 342 0.04 -12.50 -36.23
N GLU A 343 0.84 -11.44 -36.14
CA GLU A 343 0.31 -10.08 -36.25
C GLU A 343 1.34 -9.05 -36.73
N ALA A 344 2.23 -9.42 -37.66
CA ALA A 344 3.13 -8.47 -38.29
C ALA A 344 3.59 -8.90 -39.70
N SER A 345 2.68 -8.98 -40.67
CA SER A 345 2.94 -8.63 -42.08
C SER A 345 1.79 -9.09 -43.00
N GLY A 346 1.28 -8.18 -43.83
CA GLY A 346 0.33 -8.56 -44.88
C GLY A 346 -0.54 -7.41 -45.39
N THR A 347 0.07 -6.38 -45.95
CA THR A 347 -0.61 -5.46 -46.87
C THR A 347 -1.14 -6.20 -48.10
N ASP A 348 -2.40 -5.93 -48.45
CA ASP A 348 -2.85 -5.33 -49.72
C ASP A 348 -4.02 -6.06 -50.44
N ARG A 349 -4.98 -5.22 -50.88
CA ARG A 349 -6.00 -5.37 -51.96
C ARG A 349 -7.27 -6.19 -51.73
N GLY A 350 -8.32 -5.46 -51.32
CA GLY A 350 -9.33 -4.96 -52.27
C GLY A 350 -10.56 -5.84 -52.55
N GLY A 351 -11.76 -5.27 -52.35
CA GLY A 351 -12.94 -5.66 -53.12
C GLY A 351 -14.29 -5.75 -52.39
N LEU A 352 -14.88 -4.59 -52.09
CA LEU A 352 -16.30 -4.21 -52.30
C LEU A 352 -17.48 -4.99 -51.65
N GLN A 353 -18.33 -4.15 -51.02
CA GLN A 353 -19.81 -4.15 -50.95
C GLN A 353 -20.51 -5.17 -50.05
N GLN A 354 -21.57 -4.85 -49.28
CA GLN A 354 -22.35 -3.64 -48.93
C GLN A 354 -23.34 -4.15 -47.85
N TYR A 355 -23.60 -3.45 -46.75
CA TYR A 355 -24.87 -2.75 -46.43
C TYR A 355 -24.74 -2.21 -44.99
N GLY A 356 -25.09 -0.92 -44.79
CA GLY A 356 -25.07 -0.23 -43.47
C GLY A 356 -26.24 -0.61 -42.54
N ILE A 357 -26.56 0.08 -41.46
CA ILE A 357 -26.44 1.51 -41.08
C ILE A 357 -26.64 1.64 -39.54
N ASP A 358 -25.97 2.62 -38.90
CA ASP A 358 -26.30 3.42 -37.68
C ASP A 358 -26.43 2.80 -36.26
N LEU A 359 -26.17 3.50 -35.14
CA LEU A 359 -25.51 4.77 -34.76
C LEU A 359 -25.60 4.88 -33.21
N LEU A 360 -24.78 5.79 -32.65
CA LEU A 360 -24.92 6.55 -31.39
C LEU A 360 -24.20 6.07 -30.11
N VAL A 361 -23.03 6.71 -29.93
CA VAL A 361 -22.34 6.99 -28.65
C VAL A 361 -22.57 8.47 -28.32
N THR A 362 -22.91 8.80 -27.07
CA THR A 362 -22.96 10.20 -26.57
C THR A 362 -21.92 10.39 -25.47
N ARG A 363 -20.96 11.30 -25.70
CA ARG A 363 -20.10 11.94 -24.69
C ARG A 363 -20.48 13.42 -24.64
N SER A 364 -20.63 14.00 -23.45
CA SER A 364 -20.78 15.44 -23.26
C SER A 364 -19.59 16.00 -22.47
N ILE A 365 -18.88 16.92 -23.11
CA ILE A 365 -17.98 17.92 -22.50
C ILE A 365 -18.62 19.27 -22.83
N PHE A 366 -18.78 20.14 -21.83
CA PHE A 366 -19.26 21.51 -22.00
C PHE A 366 -18.08 22.48 -21.85
N GLU A 367 -17.75 23.19 -22.92
CA GLU A 367 -17.07 24.49 -22.89
C GLU A 367 -18.02 25.52 -23.51
N LEU A 368 -18.20 26.65 -22.82
CA LEU A 368 -19.06 27.76 -23.20
C LEU A 368 -18.17 28.89 -23.72
N GLN A 369 -18.34 29.28 -24.98
CA GLN A 369 -17.77 30.51 -25.51
C GLN A 369 -18.86 31.39 -26.11
N LEU A 370 -18.89 32.63 -25.60
CA LEU A 370 -19.76 33.74 -25.97
C LEU A 370 -19.63 34.15 -27.44
N ILE A 371 -20.75 34.42 -28.10
CA ILE A 371 -20.82 35.35 -29.23
C ILE A 371 -21.98 36.32 -28.99
N VAL A 372 -21.62 37.60 -28.84
CA VAL A 372 -22.50 38.77 -28.90
C VAL A 372 -22.61 39.20 -30.36
N GLN A 373 -23.82 39.30 -30.89
CA GLN A 373 -24.10 40.22 -32.01
C GLN A 373 -25.45 40.90 -31.86
N SER A 374 -25.47 42.14 -32.32
CA SER A 374 -26.35 43.24 -31.98
C SER A 374 -27.13 43.74 -33.21
N LYS A 375 -28.41 44.12 -33.04
CA LYS A 375 -29.06 45.39 -33.50
C LYS A 375 -30.62 45.35 -33.43
N PRO A 376 -31.30 46.51 -33.37
CA PRO A 376 -32.62 46.73 -32.76
C PRO A 376 -33.68 47.28 -33.78
N PRO A 377 -34.72 48.08 -33.40
CA PRO A 377 -36.03 47.68 -32.88
C PRO A 377 -37.22 48.20 -33.74
N THR A 378 -38.44 47.70 -33.50
CA THR A 378 -39.70 48.39 -33.90
C THR A 378 -40.78 48.27 -32.81
N HIS A 379 -41.19 49.44 -32.31
CA HIS A 379 -42.19 49.88 -31.31
C HIS A 379 -43.58 49.17 -31.24
N PRO A 380 -44.52 49.60 -30.35
CA PRO A 380 -44.45 49.75 -28.88
C PRO A 380 -45.73 49.18 -28.18
N THR A 381 -45.74 49.15 -26.85
CA THR A 381 -46.87 49.44 -25.92
C THR A 381 -47.01 48.49 -24.72
N SER A 382 -46.88 49.12 -23.55
CA SER A 382 -47.51 48.87 -22.24
C SER A 382 -47.42 47.48 -21.59
N SER A 383 -46.68 47.45 -20.47
CA SER A 383 -47.24 47.21 -19.11
C SER A 383 -46.26 46.40 -18.26
N PHE A 384 -45.58 47.12 -17.38
CA PHE A 384 -45.11 46.74 -16.04
C PHE A 384 -45.21 45.25 -15.65
N TRP A 385 -44.06 44.59 -15.52
CA TRP A 385 -43.67 43.82 -14.32
C TRP A 385 -42.15 43.90 -14.18
N ILE A 386 -41.68 44.67 -13.20
CA ILE A 386 -40.30 44.56 -12.69
C ILE A 386 -40.26 43.24 -11.92
N VAL A 387 -39.73 42.19 -12.55
CA VAL A 387 -39.22 41.03 -11.81
C VAL A 387 -37.77 41.34 -11.52
N GLU A 388 -37.54 41.91 -10.35
CA GLU A 388 -36.24 42.04 -9.73
C GLU A 388 -35.74 40.61 -9.47
N PHE A 389 -35.03 40.04 -10.44
CA PHE A 389 -34.28 38.83 -10.23
C PHE A 389 -33.10 39.23 -9.33
N ILE A 390 -33.32 39.13 -8.03
CA ILE A 390 -32.24 38.99 -7.07
C ILE A 390 -31.46 37.78 -7.57
N SER A 391 -30.40 38.03 -8.32
CA SER A 391 -29.32 37.07 -8.48
C SER A 391 -28.78 36.89 -7.08
N THR A 392 -29.35 35.95 -6.34
CA THR A 392 -28.64 35.28 -5.26
C THR A 392 -27.58 34.46 -5.97
N THR A 393 -26.57 35.16 -6.51
CA THR A 393 -25.22 34.66 -6.52
C THR A 393 -24.99 34.35 -5.05
N ARG A 394 -25.19 33.09 -4.64
CA ARG A 394 -24.41 32.57 -3.55
C ARG A 394 -22.99 32.82 -4.02
N LEU A 395 -22.41 33.93 -3.56
CA LEU A 395 -21.02 33.91 -3.15
C LEU A 395 -20.96 32.64 -2.30
N SER A 396 -20.56 31.52 -2.91
CA SER A 396 -20.01 30.43 -2.16
C SER A 396 -18.89 31.12 -1.41
N THR A 397 -19.13 31.42 -0.14
CA THR A 397 -18.08 31.70 0.82
C THR A 397 -17.12 30.55 0.64
N ILE A 398 -16.07 30.78 -0.16
CA ILE A 398 -14.91 29.90 -0.20
C ILE A 398 -14.43 29.98 1.24
N MET A 399 -14.77 28.95 2.01
CA MET A 399 -14.33 28.89 3.38
C MET A 399 -12.81 28.88 3.35
N PRO A 400 -12.15 29.75 4.11
CA PRO A 400 -10.73 30.03 3.90
C PRO A 400 -9.88 28.84 4.34
N LEU A 401 -8.87 28.51 3.51
CA LEU A 401 -7.77 27.61 3.88
C LEU A 401 -7.22 28.06 5.24
N THR A 402 -7.24 27.17 6.23
CA THR A 402 -6.70 27.42 7.56
C THR A 402 -5.44 26.58 7.76
N VAL A 403 -4.33 27.24 8.06
CA VAL A 403 -3.08 26.60 8.46
C VAL A 403 -3.01 26.56 9.98
N HIS A 404 -2.98 25.35 10.54
CA HIS A 404 -2.78 25.16 11.97
C HIS A 404 -1.29 25.07 12.25
N HIS A 405 -0.72 26.15 12.79
CA HIS A 405 0.71 26.26 13.05
C HIS A 405 1.02 25.96 14.51
N LEU A 406 1.80 24.91 14.73
CA LEU A 406 2.35 24.60 16.05
C LEU A 406 3.67 25.36 16.22
N GLN A 407 3.84 26.03 17.36
CA GLN A 407 5.04 26.80 17.71
C GLN A 407 6.33 25.98 17.47
N VAL A 408 7.31 26.59 16.80
CA VAL A 408 8.64 26.01 16.49
C VAL A 408 8.47 24.60 15.93
N SER A 409 7.84 24.50 14.75
CA SER A 409 7.51 23.22 14.14
C SER A 409 7.52 23.26 12.62
N GLN A 410 7.42 22.08 12.01
CA GLN A 410 7.45 21.93 10.56
C GLN A 410 6.21 22.46 9.84
N SER A 411 5.20 22.99 10.54
CA SER A 411 4.13 23.76 9.89
C SER A 411 4.63 25.05 9.24
N GLU A 412 5.82 25.54 9.59
CA GLU A 412 6.45 26.69 8.92
C GLU A 412 6.56 26.52 7.41
N ARG A 413 6.72 25.27 6.94
CA ARG A 413 6.79 24.93 5.52
C ARG A 413 5.53 25.37 4.78
N ILE A 414 4.38 25.18 5.42
CA ILE A 414 3.07 25.45 4.83
C ILE A 414 2.76 26.94 4.88
N VAL A 415 3.10 27.59 6.00
CA VAL A 415 3.03 29.05 6.11
C VAL A 415 3.92 29.69 5.03
N TRP A 416 5.15 29.20 4.86
CA TRP A 416 6.06 29.70 3.82
C TRP A 416 5.54 29.44 2.42
N LEU A 417 5.04 28.24 2.12
CA LEU A 417 4.43 27.96 0.81
C LEU A 417 3.33 28.97 0.47
N CYS A 418 2.43 29.24 1.44
CA CYS A 418 1.33 30.17 1.22
C CYS A 418 1.84 31.62 1.04
N GLU A 419 2.82 32.06 1.83
CA GLU A 419 3.43 33.39 1.69
C GLU A 419 4.21 33.57 0.38
N GLU A 420 4.83 32.50 -0.11
CA GLU A 420 5.62 32.49 -1.34
C GLU A 420 4.72 32.52 -2.57
N LEU A 421 3.58 31.83 -2.52
CA LEU A 421 2.60 31.78 -3.61
C LEU A 421 1.51 32.85 -3.51
N GLY A 422 1.50 33.66 -2.44
CA GLY A 422 0.46 34.66 -2.20
C GLY A 422 -0.93 34.06 -1.98
N ILE A 423 -1.01 32.82 -1.50
CA ILE A 423 -2.26 32.12 -1.23
C ILE A 423 -2.88 32.74 0.04
N PRO A 424 -4.14 33.18 0.03
CA PRO A 424 -4.81 33.65 1.23
C PRO A 424 -5.12 32.49 2.17
N TYR A 425 -4.79 32.63 3.46
CA TYR A 425 -5.07 31.63 4.49
C TYR A 425 -5.34 32.29 5.85
N GLU A 426 -6.12 31.60 6.68
CA GLU A 426 -6.21 31.87 8.11
C GLU A 426 -5.09 31.12 8.84
N LEU A 427 -4.36 31.80 9.75
CA LEU A 427 -3.31 31.17 10.55
C LEU A 427 -3.79 30.99 11.98
N LYS A 428 -3.95 29.74 12.41
CA LYS A 428 -4.24 29.40 13.82
C LYS A 428 -2.96 28.98 14.52
N LEU A 429 -2.56 29.73 15.54
CA LEU A 429 -1.34 29.49 16.31
C LEU A 429 -1.60 28.63 17.54
N TYR A 430 -0.75 27.63 17.75
CA TYR A 430 -0.82 26.72 18.89
C TYR A 430 0.51 26.70 19.63
N GLN A 431 0.46 26.98 20.92
CA GLN A 431 1.64 26.92 21.80
C GLN A 431 1.92 25.47 22.21
N ARG A 432 3.20 25.08 22.23
CA ARG A 432 3.59 23.73 22.68
C ARG A 432 3.28 23.55 24.16
N SER A 433 2.97 22.33 24.56
CA SER A 433 2.74 21.94 25.94
C SER A 433 3.67 20.79 26.35
N PRO A 434 4.76 21.06 27.07
CA PRO A 434 5.75 22.12 26.87
C PRO A 434 6.65 21.86 25.65
N VAL A 435 6.91 20.60 25.28
CA VAL A 435 7.60 20.21 24.03
C VAL A 435 6.63 19.57 23.05
N LEU A 436 5.55 18.94 23.51
CA LEU A 436 4.59 18.24 22.66
C LEU A 436 3.47 19.18 22.20
N SER A 437 2.61 18.67 21.33
CA SER A 437 1.41 19.37 20.88
C SER A 437 0.39 19.51 22.02
N PRO A 438 -0.28 20.66 22.16
CA PRO A 438 -1.35 20.82 23.16
C PRO A 438 -2.57 19.95 22.78
N PRO A 439 -3.46 19.61 23.73
CA PRO A 439 -4.69 18.86 23.43
C PRO A 439 -5.55 19.49 22.33
N SER A 440 -5.58 20.82 22.25
CA SER A 440 -6.30 21.56 21.21
C SER A 440 -5.75 21.35 19.79
N TYR A 441 -4.46 21.07 19.65
CA TYR A 441 -3.85 20.72 18.37
C TYR A 441 -4.02 19.23 18.06
N LEU A 442 -3.87 18.38 19.08
CA LEU A 442 -4.09 16.92 18.95
C LEU A 442 -5.52 16.59 18.48
N ALA A 443 -6.49 17.40 18.87
CA ALA A 443 -7.88 17.26 18.44
C ALA A 443 -8.08 17.44 16.91
N LEU A 444 -7.14 18.08 16.21
CA LEU A 444 -7.24 18.30 14.76
C LEU A 444 -6.90 17.05 13.95
N HIS A 445 -5.96 16.23 14.43
CA HIS A 445 -5.51 15.04 13.72
C HIS A 445 -4.95 14.00 14.71
N PRO A 446 -5.30 12.70 14.60
CA PRO A 446 -4.96 11.69 15.60
C PRO A 446 -3.47 11.55 15.94
N ILE A 447 -2.57 11.84 14.99
CA ILE A 447 -1.12 11.81 15.19
C ILE A 447 -0.62 12.98 16.05
N GLY A 448 -1.35 14.10 16.05
CA GLY A 448 -0.97 15.32 16.77
C GLY A 448 0.31 15.97 16.28
N ALA A 449 0.83 15.61 15.11
CA ALA A 449 2.02 16.21 14.50
C ALA A 449 1.63 17.33 13.53
N ALA A 450 2.48 18.35 13.44
CA ALA A 450 2.38 19.39 12.42
C ALA A 450 3.03 18.94 11.10
N PRO A 451 2.63 19.47 9.93
CA PRO A 451 1.52 20.41 9.72
C PRO A 451 0.15 19.72 9.72
N VAL A 452 -0.89 20.53 10.02
CA VAL A 452 -2.29 20.22 9.72
C VAL A 452 -2.91 21.45 9.06
N ILE A 453 -3.71 21.24 8.02
CA ILE A 453 -4.58 22.27 7.44
C ILE A 453 -6.03 21.84 7.57
N THR A 454 -6.92 22.83 7.62
CA THR A 454 -8.34 22.64 7.30
C THR A 454 -8.70 23.50 6.11
N ASP A 455 -9.53 23.00 5.23
CA ASP A 455 -10.01 23.73 4.06
C ASP A 455 -11.50 23.48 3.93
N GLY A 456 -12.29 24.50 4.26
CA GLY A 456 -13.72 24.32 4.50
C GLY A 456 -14.05 23.39 5.66
N ASP A 457 -15.23 22.77 5.59
CA ASP A 457 -15.79 21.92 6.65
C ASP A 457 -15.53 20.42 6.41
N ASP A 458 -14.98 20.05 5.25
CA ASP A 458 -14.86 18.67 4.78
C ASP A 458 -13.41 18.19 4.60
N VAL A 459 -12.44 19.10 4.51
CA VAL A 459 -11.02 18.73 4.37
C VAL A 459 -10.26 19.06 5.65
N THR A 460 -9.76 18.03 6.31
CA THR A 460 -8.69 18.14 7.32
C THR A 460 -7.54 17.25 6.88
N LEU A 461 -6.39 17.85 6.60
CA LEU A 461 -5.25 17.16 6.00
C LEU A 461 -3.97 17.38 6.80
N ALA A 462 -3.30 16.28 7.11
CA ALA A 462 -1.98 16.26 7.71
C ALA A 462 -0.96 15.69 6.69
N GLU A 463 0.31 15.58 7.12
CA GLU A 463 1.48 15.19 6.32
C GLU A 463 2.02 16.28 5.38
N SER A 464 3.29 16.66 5.58
CA SER A 464 3.88 17.82 4.88
C SER A 464 3.77 17.75 3.36
N VAL A 465 4.11 16.62 2.73
CA VAL A 465 4.06 16.49 1.26
C VAL A 465 2.62 16.49 0.76
N ALA A 466 1.70 15.81 1.45
CA ALA A 466 0.29 15.77 1.07
C ALA A 466 -0.36 17.16 1.15
N VAL A 467 -0.08 17.90 2.22
CA VAL A 467 -0.56 19.29 2.38
C VAL A 467 0.00 20.20 1.29
N VAL A 468 1.30 20.11 0.98
CA VAL A 468 1.92 20.89 -0.10
C VAL A 468 1.27 20.57 -1.45
N GLU A 469 1.12 19.28 -1.78
CA GLU A 469 0.51 18.84 -3.03
C GLU A 469 -0.96 19.28 -3.14
N TYR A 470 -1.72 19.17 -2.04
CA TYR A 470 -3.10 19.64 -1.99
C TYR A 470 -3.19 21.14 -2.24
N ILE A 471 -2.40 21.96 -1.53
CA ILE A 471 -2.40 23.42 -1.70
C ILE A 471 -2.03 23.81 -3.13
N LEU A 472 -1.01 23.18 -3.71
CA LEU A 472 -0.60 23.45 -5.09
C LEU A 472 -1.70 23.14 -6.10
N ASN A 473 -2.38 22.00 -5.95
CA ASN A 473 -3.40 21.56 -6.90
C ASN A 473 -4.75 22.27 -6.72
N VAL A 474 -5.13 22.61 -5.49
CA VAL A 474 -6.45 23.19 -5.17
C VAL A 474 -6.40 24.71 -5.10
N HIS A 475 -5.43 25.28 -4.41
CA HIS A 475 -5.32 26.73 -4.17
C HIS A 475 -4.29 27.41 -5.07
N GLY A 476 -3.35 26.63 -5.60
CA GLY A 476 -2.11 27.16 -6.15
C GLY A 476 -2.23 27.96 -7.45
N LYS A 477 -3.39 28.05 -8.11
CA LYS A 477 -3.70 28.77 -9.37
C LYS A 477 -2.50 29.56 -9.99
N GLY A 478 -1.47 28.85 -10.47
CA GLY A 478 -0.16 29.43 -10.82
C GLY A 478 1.09 28.79 -10.18
N GLY A 479 0.95 27.76 -9.34
CA GLY A 479 2.04 27.02 -8.66
C GLY A 479 2.96 26.21 -9.60
N ASP A 480 2.74 26.30 -10.91
CA ASP A 480 3.57 25.67 -11.94
C ASP A 480 5.04 26.10 -11.86
N ASN A 481 5.32 27.29 -11.32
CA ASN A 481 6.67 27.82 -11.22
C ASN A 481 7.48 27.28 -10.03
N VAL A 482 6.85 26.52 -9.12
CA VAL A 482 7.52 25.91 -7.94
C VAL A 482 7.49 24.38 -7.97
N VAL A 483 7.03 23.79 -9.07
CA VAL A 483 6.94 22.34 -9.29
C VAL A 483 7.61 22.01 -10.62
N VAL A 484 8.48 21.00 -10.63
CA VAL A 484 8.95 20.44 -11.89
C VAL A 484 7.93 19.41 -12.34
N LYS A 485 7.38 19.58 -13.54
CA LYS A 485 6.43 18.62 -14.14
C LYS A 485 7.19 17.59 -15.00
N PRO A 486 6.62 16.40 -15.25
CA PRO A 486 7.22 15.43 -16.18
C PRO A 486 7.53 15.99 -17.57
N SER A 487 6.74 16.97 -18.02
CA SER A 487 6.93 17.67 -19.31
C SER A 487 8.21 18.49 -19.39
N ALA A 488 8.85 18.83 -18.26
CA ALA A 488 10.13 19.54 -18.22
C ALA A 488 11.32 18.64 -18.56
N GLY A 489 11.13 17.31 -18.58
CA GLY A 489 12.16 16.32 -18.87
C GLY A 489 12.23 15.23 -17.81
N ARG A 490 12.52 13.99 -18.25
CA ARG A 490 12.56 12.81 -17.37
C ARG A 490 13.58 12.96 -16.24
N LYS A 491 14.73 13.57 -16.53
CA LYS A 491 15.84 13.68 -15.57
C LYS A 491 15.56 14.74 -14.52
N GLU A 492 15.14 15.92 -14.97
CA GLU A 492 14.80 17.09 -14.14
C GLU A 492 13.66 16.74 -13.18
N TYR A 493 12.63 16.06 -13.69
CA TYR A 493 11.53 15.59 -12.86
C TYR A 493 11.97 14.57 -11.81
N ALA A 494 12.82 13.61 -12.19
CA ALA A 494 13.35 12.61 -11.26
C ALA A 494 14.19 13.25 -10.15
N GLU A 495 15.03 14.24 -10.49
CA GLU A 495 15.82 14.97 -9.51
C GLU A 495 14.95 15.78 -8.55
N TYR A 496 13.96 16.52 -9.07
CA TYR A 496 12.99 17.24 -8.24
C TYR A 496 12.25 16.30 -7.28
N LEU A 497 11.72 15.18 -7.80
CA LEU A 497 10.97 14.21 -7.01
C LEU A 497 11.83 13.58 -5.91
N TYR A 498 13.09 13.25 -6.23
CA TYR A 498 14.04 12.74 -5.24
C TYR A 498 14.24 13.73 -4.08
N TRP A 499 14.53 15.00 -4.37
CA TRP A 499 14.79 16.00 -3.34
C TRP A 499 13.53 16.40 -2.57
N LEU A 500 12.36 16.37 -3.21
CA LEU A 500 11.07 16.57 -2.55
C LEU A 500 10.85 15.55 -1.43
N HIS A 501 11.18 14.28 -1.67
CA HIS A 501 10.99 13.20 -0.71
C HIS A 501 12.19 12.97 0.23
N PHE A 502 13.40 13.41 -0.15
CA PHE A 502 14.64 13.17 0.59
C PHE A 502 14.57 13.62 2.06
N VAL A 503 13.93 14.75 2.34
CA VAL A 503 13.84 15.28 3.71
C VAL A 503 13.05 14.36 4.64
N ASN A 504 11.86 13.91 4.24
CA ASN A 504 11.01 13.04 5.05
C ASN A 504 11.44 11.57 5.01
N GLY A 505 12.02 11.11 3.90
CA GLY A 505 12.48 9.73 3.72
C GLY A 505 13.84 9.42 4.34
N THR A 506 14.75 10.41 4.39
CA THR A 506 16.15 10.20 4.74
C THR A 506 16.62 11.12 5.87
N LEU A 507 16.58 12.44 5.66
CA LEU A 507 17.23 13.41 6.55
C LEU A 507 16.54 13.47 7.93
N GLN A 508 15.24 13.72 7.99
CA GLN A 508 14.50 13.81 9.24
C GLN A 508 14.51 12.51 10.05
N PRO A 509 14.34 11.31 9.46
CA PRO A 509 14.51 10.05 10.20
C PRO A 509 15.92 9.90 10.79
N ALA A 510 16.97 10.33 10.09
CA ALA A 510 18.33 10.31 10.61
C ALA A 510 18.50 11.29 11.79
N MET A 511 18.01 12.52 11.66
CA MET A 511 18.01 13.52 12.74
C MET A 511 17.20 13.05 13.95
N GLY A 512 16.03 12.44 13.73
CA GLY A 512 15.16 11.92 14.78
C GLY A 512 15.82 10.80 15.57
N ARG A 513 16.48 9.84 14.91
CA ARG A 513 17.25 8.79 15.60
C ARG A 513 18.41 9.36 16.40
N ALA A 514 19.16 10.32 15.84
CA ALA A 514 20.26 10.98 16.55
C ALA A 514 19.74 11.69 17.81
N PHE A 515 18.61 12.40 17.69
CA PHE A 515 17.95 13.06 18.81
C PHE A 515 17.48 12.08 19.88
N SER A 516 16.82 10.98 19.50
CA SER A 516 16.35 9.97 20.45
C SER A 516 17.49 9.35 21.26
N LEU A 517 18.64 9.06 20.64
CA LEU A 517 19.81 8.53 21.34
C LEU A 517 20.40 9.55 22.32
N ARG A 518 20.45 10.83 21.95
CA ARG A 518 20.89 11.90 22.85
C ARG A 518 19.94 12.06 24.03
N LEU A 519 18.63 12.03 23.79
CA LEU A 519 17.62 12.13 24.85
C LEU A 519 17.66 10.93 25.79
N ALA A 520 18.02 9.75 25.29
CA ALA A 520 18.23 8.54 26.08
C ALA A 520 19.57 8.53 26.85
N GLY A 521 20.40 9.57 26.73
CA GLY A 521 21.68 9.66 27.44
C GLY A 521 22.73 8.66 26.96
N VAL A 522 22.65 8.20 25.70
CA VAL A 522 23.64 7.26 25.16
C VAL A 522 24.98 7.97 24.96
N ASP A 523 26.05 7.40 25.53
CA ASP A 523 27.40 7.95 25.50
C ASP A 523 27.94 8.18 24.08
N GLU A 524 28.84 9.16 23.92
CA GLU A 524 29.41 9.58 22.63
C GLU A 524 30.27 8.51 21.98
N ASP A 525 30.96 7.70 22.77
CA ASP A 525 31.80 6.59 22.33
C ASP A 525 30.99 5.33 21.99
N ASN A 526 29.67 5.36 22.19
CA ASN A 526 28.81 4.23 21.86
C ASN A 526 28.77 3.96 20.34
N ASN A 527 29.10 2.74 19.95
CA ASN A 527 29.11 2.30 18.55
C ASN A 527 27.79 2.53 17.81
N GLN A 528 26.63 2.41 18.48
CA GLN A 528 25.33 2.65 17.84
C GLN A 528 25.07 4.14 17.63
N ARG A 529 25.47 5.00 18.58
CA ARG A 529 25.40 6.45 18.42
C ARG A 529 26.31 6.91 17.28
N ALA A 530 27.55 6.45 17.24
CA ALA A 530 28.48 6.74 16.15
C ALA A 530 27.91 6.32 14.78
N ARG A 531 27.27 5.15 14.66
CA ARG A 531 26.62 4.71 13.41
C ARG A 531 25.47 5.62 12.99
N VAL A 532 24.64 6.05 13.93
CA VAL A 532 23.51 6.95 13.63
C VAL A 532 23.99 8.34 13.24
N GLU A 533 24.98 8.89 13.94
CA GLU A 533 25.58 10.19 13.63
C GLU A 533 26.32 10.15 12.28
N ASN A 534 27.04 9.07 11.97
CA ASN A 534 27.66 8.89 10.65
C ASN A 534 26.63 8.85 9.51
N LYS A 535 25.48 8.20 9.71
CA LYS A 535 24.39 8.21 8.72
C LYS A 535 23.78 9.60 8.54
N LEU A 536 23.65 10.38 9.63
CA LEU A 536 23.22 11.76 9.54
C LEU A 536 24.24 12.62 8.78
N HIS A 537 25.53 12.47 9.07
CA HIS A 537 26.61 13.15 8.34
C HIS A 537 26.58 12.81 6.85
N GLN A 538 26.45 11.52 6.49
CA GLN A 538 26.31 11.11 5.09
C GLN A 538 25.13 11.77 4.37
N ALA A 539 23.98 11.89 5.03
CA ALA A 539 22.82 12.57 4.46
C ALA A 539 23.08 14.07 4.25
N LEU A 540 23.74 14.74 5.21
CA LEU A 540 24.11 16.16 5.11
C LEU A 540 25.19 16.39 4.05
N SER A 541 26.21 15.53 3.95
CA SER A 541 27.22 15.62 2.90
C SER A 541 26.62 15.42 1.51
N HIS A 542 25.65 14.52 1.37
CA HIS A 542 24.94 14.32 0.10
C HIS A 542 24.15 15.57 -0.31
N LEU A 543 23.44 16.17 0.64
CA LEU A 543 22.73 17.44 0.45
C LEU A 543 23.69 18.59 0.12
N ASP A 544 24.78 18.71 0.85
CA ASP A 544 25.81 19.74 0.63
C ASP A 544 26.43 19.64 -0.76
N ASN A 545 26.79 18.42 -1.18
CA ASN A 545 27.32 18.16 -2.51
C ASN A 545 26.34 18.55 -3.61
N ARG A 546 25.04 18.27 -3.43
CA ARG A 546 24.02 18.73 -4.37
C ARG A 546 24.00 20.26 -4.47
N LEU A 547 23.99 20.95 -3.34
CA LEU A 547 23.91 22.41 -3.30
C LEU A 547 25.19 23.08 -3.84
N LYS A 548 26.34 22.43 -3.67
CA LYS A 548 27.60 22.82 -4.34
C LYS A 548 27.55 22.61 -5.85
N GLN A 549 26.93 21.52 -6.29
CA GLN A 549 26.78 21.20 -7.71
C GLN A 549 25.84 22.18 -8.41
N THR A 550 24.68 22.46 -7.83
CA THR A 550 23.68 23.37 -8.43
C THR A 550 24.04 24.83 -8.24
N ARG A 551 24.75 25.18 -7.16
CA ARG A 551 25.02 26.56 -6.70
C ARG A 551 23.76 27.42 -6.56
N ALA A 552 22.60 26.77 -6.52
CA ALA A 552 21.28 27.41 -6.53
C ALA A 552 20.35 26.64 -5.59
N TRP A 553 19.41 25.85 -6.14
CA TRP A 553 18.36 25.16 -5.40
C TRP A 553 18.48 23.65 -5.55
N LEU A 554 17.64 22.89 -4.85
CA LEU A 554 17.75 21.42 -4.84
C LEU A 554 17.38 20.80 -6.18
N ALA A 555 16.34 21.29 -6.84
CA ALA A 555 15.89 20.77 -8.12
C ALA A 555 16.65 21.36 -9.33
N GLY A 556 17.63 22.23 -9.10
CA GLY A 556 18.41 22.89 -10.15
C GLY A 556 18.49 24.40 -9.94
N GLU A 557 18.34 25.17 -11.01
CA GLU A 557 18.49 26.64 -10.99
C GLU A 557 17.27 27.37 -10.42
N GLN A 558 16.09 26.73 -10.41
CA GLN A 558 14.83 27.33 -9.98
C GLN A 558 14.44 26.86 -8.58
N PHE A 559 13.84 27.78 -7.83
CA PHE A 559 13.28 27.48 -6.52
C PHE A 559 12.04 26.62 -6.65
N THR A 560 11.93 25.57 -5.84
CA THR A 560 10.80 24.63 -5.89
C THR A 560 10.32 24.26 -4.50
N VAL A 561 9.20 23.54 -4.43
CA VAL A 561 8.72 23.02 -3.14
C VAL A 561 9.65 22.00 -2.49
N ALA A 562 10.62 21.43 -3.20
CA ALA A 562 11.69 20.65 -2.56
C ALA A 562 12.49 21.52 -1.56
N ASP A 563 12.71 22.80 -1.90
CA ASP A 563 13.40 23.76 -1.04
C ASP A 563 12.51 24.18 0.15
N VAL A 564 11.21 24.35 -0.07
CA VAL A 564 10.22 24.57 1.01
C VAL A 564 10.22 23.42 2.01
N MET A 565 10.31 22.19 1.51
CA MET A 565 10.27 21.00 2.35
C MET A 565 11.53 20.83 3.20
N ILE A 566 12.72 21.16 2.69
CA ILE A 566 13.95 20.89 3.44
C ILE A 566 14.24 21.89 4.56
N VAL A 567 13.78 23.15 4.43
CA VAL A 567 14.25 24.26 5.29
C VAL A 567 14.13 23.97 6.77
N PHE A 568 13.00 23.41 7.21
CA PHE A 568 12.73 23.14 8.62
C PHE A 568 13.81 22.28 9.27
N SER A 569 14.32 21.28 8.54
CA SER A 569 15.40 20.42 9.03
C SER A 569 16.72 21.16 9.21
N LEU A 570 16.95 22.23 8.45
CA LEU A 570 18.18 23.01 8.45
C LEU A 570 18.08 24.31 9.28
N THR A 571 16.88 24.66 9.75
CA THR A 571 16.63 25.86 10.57
C THR A 571 15.98 25.44 11.90
N THR A 572 14.66 25.43 11.97
CA THR A 572 13.85 25.35 13.21
C THR A 572 14.04 24.04 13.97
N MET A 573 14.22 22.91 13.27
CA MET A 573 14.47 21.61 13.90
C MET A 573 15.76 21.60 14.73
N ARG A 574 16.73 22.46 14.41
CA ARG A 574 18.04 22.51 15.09
C ARG A 574 17.96 23.03 16.51
N ARG A 575 16.84 23.69 16.87
CA ARG A 575 16.52 24.05 18.27
C ARG A 575 16.23 22.83 19.15
N PHE A 576 15.85 21.71 18.55
CA PHE A 576 15.65 20.41 19.23
C PHE A 576 16.86 19.50 19.03
N VAL A 577 17.43 19.48 17.82
CA VAL A 577 18.56 18.64 17.46
C VAL A 577 19.76 19.54 17.13
N PRO A 578 20.60 19.91 18.12
CA PRO A 578 21.73 20.80 17.87
C PRO A 578 22.65 20.18 16.82
N LEU A 579 22.67 20.81 15.66
CA LEU A 579 23.43 20.38 14.49
C LEU A 579 24.21 21.58 13.97
N ASP A 580 25.53 21.43 13.94
CA ASP A 580 26.43 22.40 13.33
C ASP A 580 26.51 22.14 11.82
N LEU A 581 26.24 23.19 11.05
CA LEU A 581 26.24 23.19 9.60
C LEU A 581 27.46 23.90 9.01
N GLY A 582 28.35 24.49 9.84
CA GLY A 582 29.48 25.32 9.38
C GLY A 582 30.51 24.59 8.52
N MET A 583 30.52 23.25 8.54
CA MET A 583 31.38 22.44 7.65
C MET A 583 30.77 22.17 6.26
N TYR A 584 29.51 22.53 6.03
CA TYR A 584 28.77 22.27 4.80
C TYR A 584 28.50 23.58 4.04
N GLU A 585 29.53 24.08 3.35
CA GLU A 585 29.51 25.37 2.65
C GLU A 585 28.35 25.52 1.63
N GLY A 586 27.93 24.43 0.98
CA GLY A 586 26.80 24.43 0.05
C GLY A 586 25.48 24.64 0.77
N ILE A 587 25.31 24.02 1.94
CA ILE A 587 24.17 24.23 2.83
C ILE A 587 24.18 25.67 3.37
N GLU A 588 25.33 26.18 3.80
CA GLU A 588 25.44 27.55 4.31
C GLU A 588 25.05 28.58 3.25
N GLY A 589 25.59 28.45 2.03
CA GLY A 589 25.22 29.32 0.91
C GLY A 589 23.72 29.21 0.55
N TYR A 590 23.15 28.01 0.65
CA TYR A 590 21.72 27.78 0.46
C TYR A 590 20.86 28.49 1.51
N LEU A 591 21.21 28.39 2.80
CA LEU A 591 20.48 29.09 3.87
C LEU A 591 20.56 30.61 3.70
N GLY A 592 21.70 31.15 3.24
CA GLY A 592 21.80 32.56 2.86
C GLY A 592 20.79 32.97 1.78
N ARG A 593 20.58 32.12 0.76
CA ARG A 593 19.57 32.35 -0.29
C ARG A 593 18.15 32.26 0.26
N VAL A 594 17.87 31.28 1.14
CA VAL A 594 16.56 31.15 1.81
C VAL A 594 16.25 32.40 2.65
N GLY A 595 17.22 32.88 3.44
CA GLY A 595 17.07 34.07 4.28
C GLY A 595 16.79 35.37 3.51
N GLY A 596 17.20 35.43 2.24
CA GLY A 596 16.90 36.53 1.32
C GLY A 596 15.49 36.49 0.72
N ARG A 597 14.72 35.41 0.90
CA ARG A 597 13.36 35.29 0.35
C ARG A 597 12.35 35.95 1.26
N GLU A 598 11.63 36.94 0.74
CA GLU A 598 10.62 37.67 1.52
C GLU A 598 9.49 36.78 2.01
N GLY A 599 9.06 35.78 1.22
CA GLY A 599 8.04 34.82 1.60
C GLY A 599 8.42 34.07 2.88
N TYR A 600 9.66 33.61 2.98
CA TYR A 600 10.18 32.92 4.17
C TYR A 600 10.20 33.85 5.38
N ARG A 601 10.71 35.09 5.21
CA ARG A 601 10.75 36.07 6.30
C ARG A 601 9.36 36.43 6.83
N ARG A 602 8.37 36.60 5.93
CA ARG A 602 6.97 36.82 6.31
C ARG A 602 6.40 35.63 7.07
N ALA A 603 6.68 34.41 6.60
CA ALA A 603 6.20 33.19 7.23
C ALA A 603 6.73 33.04 8.65
N MET A 604 8.04 33.24 8.87
CA MET A 604 8.61 33.16 10.21
C MET A 604 8.08 34.27 11.12
N LYS A 605 7.91 35.49 10.61
CA LYS A 605 7.30 36.60 11.38
C LYS A 605 5.85 36.30 11.80
N LYS A 606 5.09 35.55 10.99
CA LYS A 606 3.70 35.17 11.29
C LYS A 606 3.60 33.96 12.22
N GLY A 607 4.36 32.90 11.92
CA GLY A 607 4.29 31.62 12.63
C GLY A 607 5.02 31.62 13.97
N ASP A 608 6.24 32.17 14.01
CA ASP A 608 7.13 32.15 15.16
C ASP A 608 7.85 33.50 15.35
N PRO A 609 7.13 34.60 15.67
CA PRO A 609 7.69 35.95 15.76
C PRO A 609 8.81 36.12 16.79
N GLU A 610 8.87 35.24 17.78
CA GLU A 610 9.89 35.25 18.85
C GLU A 610 11.17 34.50 18.45
N MET A 611 11.16 33.78 17.33
CA MET A 611 12.32 33.03 16.89
C MET A 611 13.34 33.95 16.21
N ASP A 612 14.60 33.88 16.64
CA ASP A 612 15.71 34.50 15.91
C ASP A 612 16.02 33.71 14.63
N VAL A 613 15.42 34.16 13.53
CA VAL A 613 15.60 33.55 12.21
C VAL A 613 17.04 33.73 11.70
N GLU A 614 17.70 34.85 12.04
CA GLU A 614 19.05 35.13 11.58
C GLU A 614 20.07 34.20 12.25
N GLU A 615 19.82 33.83 13.50
CA GLU A 615 20.59 32.78 14.17
C GLU A 615 20.37 31.42 13.51
N ALA A 616 19.12 31.05 13.24
CA ALA A 616 18.76 29.75 12.66
C ALA A 616 19.31 29.52 11.23
N LEU A 617 19.62 30.60 10.51
CA LEU A 617 20.17 30.56 9.14
C LEU A 617 21.70 30.40 9.08
N LYS A 618 22.40 30.42 10.23
CA LYS A 618 23.87 30.32 10.29
C LYS A 618 24.35 28.88 10.51
N GLY A 619 25.63 28.66 10.23
CA GLY A 619 26.33 27.39 10.45
C GLY A 619 26.21 26.84 11.89
N PRO A 620 26.54 27.61 12.94
CA PRO A 620 26.38 27.16 14.32
C PRO A 620 24.91 26.89 14.70
N PRO A 621 24.63 25.90 15.58
CA PRO A 621 23.26 25.60 16.01
C PRO A 621 22.63 26.78 16.74
N PRO A 622 21.35 27.11 16.48
CA PRO A 622 20.63 28.16 17.19
C PRO A 622 20.36 27.78 18.65
N GLU A 623 19.94 28.76 19.46
CA GLU A 623 19.61 28.52 20.85
C GLU A 623 18.57 27.39 20.99
N LYS A 624 18.82 26.43 21.90
CA LYS A 624 17.88 25.34 22.20
C LYS A 624 16.50 25.90 22.51
N PHE A 625 15.47 25.15 22.14
CA PHE A 625 14.10 25.49 22.52
C PHE A 625 13.98 25.59 24.05
N ALA A 626 13.24 26.58 24.56
CA ALA A 626 13.26 26.96 25.98
C ALA A 626 12.98 25.79 26.93
N ALA A 627 12.04 24.90 26.57
CA ALA A 627 11.69 23.71 27.36
C ALA A 627 12.79 22.63 27.42
N LEU A 628 13.86 22.78 26.63
CA LEU A 628 15.03 21.89 26.59
C LEU A 628 16.29 22.55 27.18
N LYS A 629 16.23 23.79 27.69
CA LYS A 629 17.38 24.41 28.36
C LYS A 629 17.72 23.61 29.64
N GLY A 630 18.99 23.20 29.80
CA GLY A 630 19.47 22.42 30.95
C GLY A 630 19.29 20.90 30.84
N LYS A 631 18.77 20.40 29.71
CA LYS A 631 18.76 18.98 29.31
C LYS A 631 19.62 18.80 28.07
#